data_AF-A0A4Q4CJF8-F1
#
_entry.id   AF-A0A4Q4CJF8-F1
#
_cell.length_a   1.000
_cell.length_b   1.000
_cell.length_c   1.000
_cell.angle_alpha   90.00
_cell.angle_beta   90.00
_cell.angle_gamma   90.00
#
_symmetry.space_group_name_H-M   'P 1'
#
loop_
_entity.id
_entity.type
_entity.pdbx_description
1 polymer ?
#
loop_
_entity_poly.entity_id
_entity_poly.type
_entity_poly.pdbx_seq_one_letter_code
_entity_poly.pdbx_strand_id
1 'polypeptide(L)'
;MAYLLEFLLFLSPFALFALWQRLNPGREVAGAVVWLLLAGVGCGIAGAVWYARSVRIEAGAIYVPAHVGPDGRVVPGHTVPPK
;
A
#
# COMPACT_ATOMS: atom_id res chain seq x y z
N MET A 1 -3.71 -24.80 4.40
CA MET A 1 -2.93 -25.07 3.18
C MET A 1 -2.91 -23.89 2.21
N ALA A 2 -3.98 -23.10 2.03
CA ALA A 2 -3.98 -21.91 1.17
C ALA A 2 -2.83 -20.91 1.48
N TYR A 3 -2.73 -20.48 2.74
CA TYR A 3 -1.73 -19.49 3.18
C TYR A 3 -0.27 -19.92 3.05
N LEU A 4 0.02 -21.22 2.98
CA LEU A 4 1.40 -21.67 2.85
C LEU A 4 1.93 -21.39 1.44
N LEU A 5 1.12 -21.64 0.41
CA LEU A 5 1.52 -21.39 -0.97
C LEU A 5 1.67 -19.89 -1.22
N GLU A 6 0.71 -19.08 -0.75
CA GLU A 6 0.77 -17.62 -0.86
C GLU A 6 2.00 -17.05 -0.14
N PHE A 7 2.32 -17.57 1.05
CA PHE A 7 3.51 -17.17 1.80
C PHE A 7 4.81 -17.56 1.07
N LEU A 8 4.87 -18.76 0.50
CA LEU A 8 6.04 -19.21 -0.27
C LEU A 8 6.20 -18.40 -1.56
N LEU A 9 5.10 -18.08 -2.25
CA LEU A 9 5.12 -17.21 -3.44
C LEU A 9 5.54 -15.78 -3.08
N PHE A 10 5.05 -15.24 -1.96
CA PHE A 10 5.47 -13.94 -1.45
C PHE A 10 6.98 -13.89 -1.14
N LEU A 11 7.53 -14.95 -0.54
CA LEU A 11 8.95 -15.04 -0.24
C LEU A 11 9.83 -15.36 -1.46
N SER A 12 9.27 -15.98 -2.50
CA SER A 12 10.02 -16.46 -3.66
C SER A 12 10.91 -15.41 -4.33
N PRO A 13 10.49 -14.14 -4.60
CA PRO A 13 11.39 -13.16 -5.22
C PRO A 13 12.61 -12.86 -4.34
N PHE A 14 12.44 -12.80 -3.02
CA PHE A 14 13.55 -12.54 -2.08
C PHE A 14 14.49 -13.74 -2.00
N ALA A 15 13.94 -14.95 -1.93
CA ALA A 15 14.73 -16.18 -1.90
C ALA A 15 15.53 -16.37 -3.20
N LEU A 16 14.91 -16.13 -4.36
CA LEU A 16 15.57 -16.19 -5.66
C LEU A 16 16.67 -15.14 -5.79
N PHE A 17 16.43 -13.92 -5.31
CA PHE A 17 17.45 -12.86 -5.31
C PHE A 17 18.63 -13.20 -4.39
N ALA A 18 18.37 -13.72 -3.19
CA ALA A 18 19.41 -14.17 -2.28
C ALA A 18 20.22 -15.33 -2.85
N LEU A 19 19.55 -16.30 -3.50
CA LEU A 19 20.21 -17.40 -4.21
C LEU A 19 21.08 -16.87 -5.36
N TRP A 20 20.56 -15.93 -6.14
CA TRP A 20 21.32 -15.30 -7.23
C TRP A 20 22.59 -14.61 -6.71
N GLN A 21 22.52 -13.83 -5.62
CA GLN A 21 23.70 -13.22 -5.02
C GLN A 21 24.73 -14.25 -4.57
N ARG A 22 24.29 -15.35 -3.93
CA ARG A 22 25.17 -16.44 -3.52
C ARG A 22 25.88 -17.11 -4.71
N LEU A 23 25.20 -17.22 -5.84
CA LEU A 23 25.76 -17.78 -7.08
C LEU A 23 26.62 -16.77 -7.87
N ASN A 24 26.56 -15.47 -7.55
CA ASN A 24 27.28 -14.41 -8.25
C ASN A 24 28.14 -13.57 -7.27
N PRO A 25 29.14 -14.18 -6.60
CA PRO A 25 30.02 -13.46 -5.69
C PRO A 25 30.75 -12.32 -6.42
N GLY A 26 30.86 -11.16 -5.77
CA GLY A 26 31.49 -9.96 -6.35
C GLY A 26 30.55 -9.03 -7.14
N ARG A 27 29.27 -9.40 -7.31
CA ARG A 27 28.21 -8.51 -7.83
C ARG A 27 27.34 -7.95 -6.71
N GLU A 28 27.98 -7.48 -5.64
CA GLU A 28 27.29 -6.93 -4.49
C GLU A 28 26.51 -5.65 -4.86
N VAL A 29 25.31 -5.52 -4.31
CA VAL A 29 24.57 -4.27 -4.41
C VAL A 29 25.29 -3.23 -3.56
N ALA A 30 25.67 -2.11 -4.17
CA ALA A 30 26.31 -1.02 -3.44
C ALA A 30 25.46 -0.59 -2.24
N GLY A 31 26.06 -0.47 -1.05
CA GLY A 31 25.34 -0.16 0.18
C GLY A 31 24.51 1.13 0.10
N ALA A 32 24.95 2.11 -0.70
CA ALA A 32 24.20 3.33 -1.00
C ALA A 32 22.82 3.04 -1.64
N VAL A 33 22.73 2.03 -2.51
CA VAL A 33 21.46 1.61 -3.14
C VAL A 33 20.52 1.03 -2.09
N VAL A 34 21.04 0.24 -1.15
CA VAL A 34 20.23 -0.29 -0.04
C VAL A 34 19.67 0.84 0.81
N TRP A 35 20.48 1.83 1.16
CA TRP A 35 20.02 3.01 1.90
C TRP A 35 18.97 3.82 1.15
N LEU A 36 19.12 4.00 -0.17
CA LEU A 36 18.13 4.68 -1.00
C LEU A 36 16.80 3.90 -1.07
N LEU A 37 16.85 2.58 -1.16
CA LEU A 37 15.65 1.74 -1.10
C LEU A 37 14.94 1.89 0.25
N LEU A 38 15.68 1.82 1.36
CA LEU A 38 15.12 2.02 2.71
C LEU A 38 14.51 3.42 2.87
N ALA A 39 15.18 4.46 2.37
CA ALA A 39 14.64 5.81 2.37
C ALA A 39 13.35 5.92 1.55
N GLY A 40 13.30 5.31 0.37
CA GLY A 40 12.10 5.26 -0.46
C GLY A 40 10.92 4.57 0.22
N VAL A 41 11.16 3.42 0.86
CA VAL A 41 10.16 2.72 1.68
C VAL A 41 9.70 3.60 2.84
N GLY A 42 10.63 4.24 3.54
CA GLY A 42 10.31 5.18 4.63
C GLY A 42 9.43 6.34 4.17
N CYS A 43 9.77 6.97 3.05
CA CYS A 43 8.97 8.04 2.44
C CYS A 43 7.58 7.54 2.05
N GLY A 44 7.45 6.34 1.47
CA GLY A 44 6.16 5.75 1.12
C GLY A 44 5.26 5.52 2.33
N ILE A 45 5.82 4.93 3.41
CA ILE A 45 5.09 4.73 4.66
C ILE A 45 4.70 6.07 5.28
N ALA A 46 5.62 7.01 5.37
CA ALA A 46 5.37 8.34 5.92
C ALA A 46 4.26 9.07 5.14
N GLY A 47 4.29 8.99 3.80
CA GLY A 47 3.25 9.54 2.92
C GLY A 47 1.89 8.89 3.14
N ALA A 48 1.84 7.56 3.28
CA ALA A 48 0.60 6.83 3.58
C ALA A 48 0.02 7.21 4.95
N VAL A 49 0.86 7.28 5.99
CA VAL A 49 0.45 7.73 7.32
C VAL A 49 -0.07 9.17 7.29
N TRP A 50 0.65 10.06 6.62
CA TRP A 50 0.23 11.45 6.45
C TRP A 50 -1.12 11.54 5.74
N TYR A 51 -1.29 10.84 4.62
CA TYR A 51 -2.54 10.83 3.86
C TYR A 51 -3.71 10.27 4.68
N ALA A 52 -3.51 9.15 5.38
CA ALA A 52 -4.51 8.56 6.26
C ALA A 52 -4.96 9.49 7.40
N ARG A 53 -4.07 10.39 7.84
CA ARG A 53 -4.37 11.39 8.87
C ARG A 53 -5.06 12.63 8.31
N SER A 54 -4.85 12.92 7.02
CA SER A 54 -5.46 14.04 6.29
C SER A 54 -6.90 13.74 5.85
N VAL A 55 -7.19 12.52 5.41
CA VAL A 55 -8.55 12.11 5.04
C VAL A 55 -9.28 11.63 6.29
N ARG A 56 -10.18 12.45 6.82
CA ARG A 56 -11.01 12.08 7.99
C ARG A 56 -12.41 11.74 7.54
N ILE A 57 -12.68 10.45 7.39
CA ILE A 57 -14.04 9.91 7.53
C ILE A 57 -14.18 9.58 9.02
N GLU A 58 -15.20 10.13 9.68
CA GLU A 58 -15.46 9.79 11.08
C GLU A 58 -15.66 8.28 11.24
N ALA A 59 -15.11 7.71 12.31
CA ALA A 59 -15.30 6.29 12.59
C ALA A 59 -16.79 5.99 12.73
N GLY A 60 -17.31 5.06 11.92
CA GLY A 60 -18.73 4.72 11.88
C GLY A 60 -19.57 5.56 10.90
N ALA A 61 -18.99 6.55 10.22
CA ALA A 61 -19.70 7.29 9.19
C ALA A 61 -20.05 6.37 7.99
N ILE A 62 -21.26 6.56 7.46
CA ILE A 62 -21.77 5.77 6.34
C ILE A 62 -21.44 6.51 5.05
N TYR A 63 -20.76 5.83 4.13
CA TYR A 63 -20.50 6.37 2.80
C TYR A 63 -21.78 6.30 1.95
N VAL A 64 -22.21 7.45 1.44
CA VAL A 64 -23.29 7.58 0.46
C VAL A 64 -22.65 7.80 -0.91
N PRO A 65 -22.81 6.86 -1.86
CA PRO A 65 -22.23 6.99 -3.19
C PRO A 65 -22.87 8.15 -3.97
N ALA A 66 -22.14 8.63 -4.98
CA ALA A 66 -22.69 9.63 -5.89
C ALA A 66 -23.92 9.07 -6.62
N HIS A 67 -24.96 9.89 -6.74
CA HIS A 67 -26.23 9.51 -7.38
C HIS A 67 -26.84 10.71 -8.11
N VAL A 68 -27.73 10.42 -9.06
CA VAL A 68 -28.50 11.44 -9.77
C VAL A 68 -29.78 11.72 -8.98
N GLY A 69 -29.97 12.99 -8.60
CA GLY A 69 -31.14 13.46 -7.89
C GLY A 69 -32.39 13.47 -8.77
N PRO A 70 -33.59 13.64 -8.16
CA PRO A 70 -34.86 13.69 -8.89
C PRO A 70 -34.95 14.84 -9.91
N ASP A 71 -34.13 15.87 -9.74
CA ASP A 71 -33.99 17.04 -10.59
C ASP A 71 -32.96 16.84 -11.72
N GLY A 72 -32.41 15.63 -11.86
CA GLY A 72 -31.40 15.29 -12.86
C GLY A 72 -29.99 15.77 -12.51
N ARG A 73 -29.78 16.39 -11.33
CA ARG A 73 -28.45 16.87 -10.92
C ARG A 73 -27.63 15.74 -10.29
N VAL A 74 -26.34 15.70 -10.59
CA VAL A 74 -25.40 14.77 -9.94
C VAL A 74 -25.11 15.28 -8.54
N VAL A 75 -25.47 14.49 -7.52
CA VAL A 75 -25.09 14.73 -6.13
C VAL A 75 -23.81 13.93 -5.84
N PRO A 76 -22.70 14.59 -5.47
CA PRO A 76 -21.44 13.92 -5.16
C PRO A 76 -21.55 12.97 -3.96
N GLY A 77 -20.68 11.96 -3.94
CA GLY A 77 -20.56 11.06 -2.81
C GLY A 77 -20.11 11.81 -1.56
N HIS A 78 -20.70 11.47 -0.42
CA HIS A 78 -20.44 12.11 0.86
C HIS A 78 -20.58 11.08 1.99
N THR A 79 -20.20 11.47 3.20
CA THR A 79 -20.36 10.63 4.39
C THR A 79 -21.42 11.24 5.30
N VAL A 80 -22.27 10.40 5.89
CA VAL A 80 -23.23 10.82 6.91
C VAL A 80 -22.87 10.22 8.27
N PRO A 81 -23.20 10.89 9.40
CA PRO A 81 -22.90 10.39 10.73
C PRO A 81 -23.53 9.01 10.99
N PRO A 82 -22.94 8.18 11.88
CA PRO A 82 -23.62 6.99 12.37
C PRO A 82 -24.96 7.38 13.03
N LYS A 83 -25.98 6.52 12.83
CA LYS A 83 -27.29 6.65 13.51
C LYS A 83 -27.18 6.47 15.01
#